data_AF-A0A8X8X8Y6-F1
#
_entry.id   AF-A0A8X8X8Y6-F1
#
_cell.length_a   1.000
_cell.length_b   1.000
_cell.length_c   1.000
_cell.angle_alpha   90.00
_cell.angle_beta   90.00
_cell.angle_gamma   90.00
#
_symmetry.space_group_name_H-M   'P 1'
#
loop_
_entity.id
_entity.type
_entity.pdbx_description
1 polymer ?
#
loop_
_entity_poly.entity_id
_entity_poly.type
_entity_poly.pdbx_seq_one_letter_code
_entity_poly.pdbx_strand_id
1 'polypeptide(L)'
;MKDSTDSALIEVLTTLHAKTNRYLEMISSMIGYEFDMGKARQEVYDKLGTVDGLTIGQRYNLCDILSDKPQRLEVFMGMPTTARLGYVLRFIEHKRTDH
;
A
#
# COMPACT_ATOMS: atom_id res chain seq x y z
N MET A 1 -23.70 -38.03 -32.00
CA MET A 1 -22.84 -36.86 -32.32
C MET A 1 -23.25 -35.60 -31.56
N LYS A 2 -24.55 -35.28 -31.41
CA LYS A 2 -25.05 -34.07 -30.73
C LYS A 2 -24.60 -33.93 -29.26
N ASP A 3 -24.69 -35.00 -28.47
CA ASP A 3 -24.29 -34.98 -27.04
C ASP A 3 -22.80 -34.72 -26.80
N SER A 4 -21.92 -35.11 -27.75
CA SER A 4 -20.48 -34.91 -27.62
C SER A 4 -20.08 -33.45 -27.86
N THR A 5 -20.80 -32.75 -28.74
CA THR A 5 -20.57 -31.32 -29.01
C THR A 5 -21.11 -30.47 -27.88
N ASP A 6 -22.29 -30.79 -27.36
CA ASP A 6 -22.87 -30.09 -26.21
C ASP A 6 -22.01 -30.28 -24.94
N SER A 7 -21.48 -31.49 -24.72
CA SER A 7 -20.54 -31.74 -23.62
C SER A 7 -19.25 -30.92 -23.75
N ALA A 8 -18.69 -30.82 -24.96
CA ALA A 8 -17.49 -30.01 -25.20
C ALA A 8 -17.76 -28.51 -25.00
N LEU A 9 -18.93 -28.02 -25.41
CA LEU A 9 -19.35 -26.63 -25.18
C LEU A 9 -19.53 -26.33 -23.68
N ILE A 10 -20.15 -27.25 -22.93
CA ILE A 10 -20.31 -27.13 -21.48
C ILE A 10 -18.95 -27.10 -20.78
N GLU A 11 -18.01 -27.93 -21.22
CA GLU A 11 -16.64 -27.94 -20.68
C GLU A 11 -15.91 -26.60 -20.95
N VAL A 12 -16.04 -26.05 -22.15
CA VAL A 12 -15.49 -24.73 -22.50
C VAL A 12 -16.12 -23.64 -21.64
N LEU A 13 -17.45 -23.64 -21.49
CA LEU A 13 -18.16 -22.66 -20.66
C LEU A 13 -17.76 -22.76 -19.20
N THR A 14 -17.64 -23.98 -18.66
CA THR A 14 -17.19 -24.21 -17.28
C THR A 14 -15.77 -23.70 -17.07
N THR A 15 -14.88 -23.98 -18.02
CA THR A 15 -13.49 -23.52 -18.00
C THR A 15 -13.39 -21.99 -18.10
N LEU A 16 -14.17 -21.37 -18.98
CA LEU A 16 -14.25 -19.92 -19.12
C LEU A 16 -14.78 -19.28 -17.84
N HIS A 17 -15.85 -19.81 -17.27
CA HIS A 17 -16.43 -19.32 -16.01
C HIS A 17 -15.39 -19.37 -14.88
N ALA A 18 -14.72 -20.50 -14.70
CA ALA A 18 -13.70 -20.66 -13.68
C ALA A 18 -12.51 -19.69 -13.86
N LYS A 19 -12.02 -19.53 -15.10
CA LYS A 19 -10.91 -18.60 -15.40
C LYS A 19 -11.31 -17.14 -15.17
N THR A 20 -12.48 -16.74 -15.65
CA THR A 20 -12.99 -15.37 -15.49
C THR A 20 -13.16 -15.03 -14.01
N ASN A 21 -13.81 -15.88 -13.23
CA ASN A 21 -14.01 -15.62 -11.80
C ASN A 21 -12.68 -15.50 -11.06
N ARG A 22 -11.72 -16.40 -11.32
CA ARG A 22 -10.39 -16.33 -10.71
C ARG A 22 -9.68 -15.02 -11.04
N TYR A 23 -9.78 -14.55 -12.27
CA TYR A 23 -9.16 -13.28 -12.68
C TYR A 23 -9.85 -12.08 -12.02
N LEU A 24 -11.18 -12.10 -11.89
CA LEU A 24 -11.95 -11.08 -11.17
C LEU A 24 -11.59 -11.02 -9.68
N GLU A 25 -11.46 -12.17 -9.01
CA GLU A 25 -11.02 -12.25 -7.62
C GLU A 25 -9.62 -11.64 -7.44
N MET A 26 -8.69 -11.99 -8.34
CA MET A 26 -7.34 -11.44 -8.33
C MET A 26 -7.32 -9.92 -8.52
N ILE A 27 -8.08 -9.39 -9.50
CA ILE A 27 -8.20 -7.94 -9.71
C ILE A 27 -8.84 -7.27 -8.49
N SER A 28 -9.91 -7.83 -7.94
CA SER A 28 -10.59 -7.29 -6.77
C SER A 28 -9.64 -7.20 -5.57
N SER A 29 -8.82 -8.23 -5.35
CA SER A 29 -7.80 -8.23 -4.30
C SER A 29 -6.71 -7.20 -4.54
N MET A 30 -6.26 -7.04 -5.80
CA MET A 30 -5.23 -6.06 -6.17
C MET A 30 -5.74 -4.63 -5.96
N ILE A 31 -6.95 -4.32 -6.43
CA ILE A 31 -7.59 -3.01 -6.25
C ILE A 31 -7.78 -2.72 -4.76
N GLY A 32 -8.26 -3.69 -3.99
CA GLY A 32 -8.42 -3.54 -2.53
C GLY A 32 -7.09 -3.20 -1.85
N TYR A 33 -6.03 -3.94 -2.19
CA TYR A 33 -4.69 -3.67 -1.67
C TYR A 33 -4.17 -2.28 -2.05
N GLU A 34 -4.27 -1.89 -3.33
CA GLU A 34 -3.82 -0.56 -3.79
C GLU A 34 -4.61 0.57 -3.11
N PHE A 35 -5.92 0.40 -2.93
CA PHE A 35 -6.77 1.35 -2.21
C PHE A 35 -6.37 1.49 -0.75
N ASP A 36 -6.17 0.37 -0.04
CA ASP A 36 -5.76 0.37 1.37
C ASP A 36 -4.39 1.04 1.54
N MET A 37 -3.44 0.75 0.64
CA MET A 37 -2.12 1.40 0.62
C MET A 37 -2.22 2.91 0.34
N GLY A 38 -3.12 3.32 -0.56
CA GLY A 38 -3.39 4.73 -0.84
C GLY A 38 -3.91 5.47 0.39
N LYS A 39 -4.87 4.86 1.11
CA LYS A 39 -5.42 5.40 2.36
C LYS A 39 -4.34 5.49 3.45
N ALA A 40 -3.52 4.47 3.61
CA ALA A 40 -2.42 4.47 4.58
C ALA A 40 -1.43 5.61 4.32
N ARG A 41 -1.04 5.84 3.05
CA ARG A 41 -0.17 6.96 2.66
C ARG A 41 -0.77 8.32 2.99
N GLN A 42 -2.07 8.50 2.73
CA GLN A 42 -2.76 9.74 3.06
C GLN A 42 -2.76 9.98 4.58
N GLU A 43 -3.07 8.96 5.37
CA GLU A 43 -3.03 9.05 6.83
C GLU A 43 -1.62 9.37 7.36
N VAL A 44 -0.57 8.75 6.80
CA VAL A 44 0.83 9.07 7.14
C VAL A 44 1.13 10.54 6.87
N TYR A 45 0.74 11.04 5.69
CA TYR A 45 0.98 12.42 5.30
C TYR A 45 0.27 13.42 6.23
N ASP A 46 -1.00 13.17 6.55
CA ASP A 46 -1.77 14.01 7.47
C ASP A 46 -1.12 14.05 8.86
N LYS A 47 -0.61 12.91 9.35
CA LYS A 47 0.08 12.85 10.65
C LYS A 47 1.42 13.57 10.63
N LEU A 48 2.21 13.44 9.56
CA LEU A 48 3.42 14.26 9.36
C LEU A 48 3.10 15.75 9.26
N GLY A 49 1.90 16.09 8.77
CA GLY A 49 1.34 17.44 8.75
C GLY A 49 1.29 18.11 10.12
N THR A 50 1.05 17.32 11.16
CA THR A 50 0.97 17.77 12.57
C THR A 50 2.32 17.93 13.26
N VAL A 51 3.42 17.56 12.59
CA VAL A 51 4.77 17.69 13.15
C VAL A 51 5.34 19.04 12.72
N ASP A 52 5.53 19.92 13.71
CA ASP A 52 6.20 21.21 13.55
C ASP A 52 7.69 21.01 13.24
N GLY A 53 8.26 21.89 12.40
CA GLY A 53 9.70 21.86 12.05
C GLY A 53 10.06 21.02 10.83
N LEU A 54 9.10 20.38 10.16
CA LEU A 54 9.33 19.70 8.88
C LEU A 54 9.02 20.61 7.69
N THR A 55 9.93 20.64 6.72
CA THR A 55 9.66 21.22 5.40
C THR A 55 8.79 20.29 4.57
N ILE A 56 8.11 20.84 3.54
CA ILE A 56 7.28 20.04 2.62
C ILE A 56 8.10 18.93 1.93
N GLY A 57 9.32 19.23 1.49
CA GLY A 57 10.19 18.23 0.86
C GLY A 57 10.62 17.10 1.81
N GLN A 58 10.77 17.39 3.10
CA GLN A 58 11.02 16.37 4.12
C GLN A 58 9.76 15.51 4.35
N ARG A 59 8.56 16.10 4.34
CA ARG A 59 7.31 15.37 4.49
C ARG A 59 7.09 14.36 3.36
N TYR A 60 7.39 14.71 2.11
CA TYR A 60 7.30 13.77 0.99
C TYR A 60 8.25 12.58 1.18
N ASN A 61 9.53 12.85 1.44
CA ASN A 61 10.52 11.78 1.69
C ASN A 61 10.12 10.87 2.86
N LEU A 62 9.61 11.46 3.94
CA LEU A 62 9.20 10.69 5.12
C LEU A 62 7.93 9.88 4.87
N CYS A 63 7.01 10.37 4.05
CA CYS A 63 5.83 9.62 3.64
C CYS A 63 6.24 8.31 2.95
N ASP A 64 7.19 8.38 2.02
CA ASP A 64 7.72 7.19 1.34
C ASP A 64 8.40 6.22 2.32
N ILE A 65 9.23 6.73 3.22
CA ILE A 65 10.00 5.92 4.18
C ILE A 65 9.09 5.24 5.23
N LEU A 66 8.07 5.93 5.71
CA LEU A 66 7.13 5.40 6.71
C LEU A 66 6.11 4.46 6.08
N SER A 67 5.74 4.67 4.81
CA SER A 67 4.83 3.78 4.08
C SER A 67 5.51 2.47 3.62
N ASP A 68 6.85 2.43 3.55
CA ASP A 68 7.64 1.25 3.18
C ASP A 68 7.60 0.14 4.25
N LYS A 69 7.50 0.50 5.54
CA LYS A 69 7.43 -0.47 6.65
C LYS A 69 6.38 -0.07 7.67
N PRO A 70 5.27 -0.83 7.82
CA PRO A 70 4.19 -0.47 8.74
C PRO A 70 4.66 -0.35 10.20
N GLN A 71 5.69 -1.12 10.61
CA GLN A 71 6.25 -1.03 11.96
C GLN A 71 6.86 0.36 12.27
N ARG A 72 7.39 1.06 11.26
CA ARG A 72 7.90 2.44 11.45
C ARG A 72 6.76 3.40 11.76
N LEU A 73 5.63 3.23 11.09
CA LEU A 73 4.43 4.01 11.31
C LEU A 73 3.83 3.72 12.70
N GLU A 74 3.76 2.45 13.11
CA GLU A 74 3.29 2.07 14.45
C GLU A 74 4.11 2.73 15.56
N VAL A 75 5.44 2.71 15.44
CA VAL A 75 6.34 3.38 16.39
C VAL A 75 6.10 4.90 16.39
N PHE A 76 5.96 5.52 15.21
CA PHE A 76 5.64 6.94 15.07
C PHE A 76 4.29 7.34 15.67
N MET A 77 3.30 6.47 15.57
CA MET A 77 1.97 6.71 16.15
C MET A 77 1.97 6.53 17.67
N GLY A 78 2.74 5.57 18.19
CA GLY A 78 2.83 5.28 19.63
C GLY A 78 3.68 6.25 20.45
N MET A 79 4.50 7.10 19.80
CA MET A 79 5.36 8.05 20.51
C MET A 79 4.65 9.38 20.87
N PRO A 80 5.09 10.06 21.94
CA PRO A 80 4.65 11.42 22.26
C PRO A 80 4.95 12.39 21.12
N THR A 81 4.09 13.39 20.92
CA THR A 81 4.25 14.40 19.87
C THR A 81 5.59 15.12 19.90
N THR A 82 6.13 15.35 21.11
CA THR A 82 7.46 15.97 21.31
C THR A 82 8.62 15.13 20.79
N ALA A 83 8.48 13.81 20.73
CA ALA A 83 9.51 12.89 20.24
C ALA A 83 9.44 12.64 18.73
N ARG A 84 8.31 12.97 18.08
CA ARG A 84 8.04 12.68 16.67
C ARG A 84 9.03 13.32 15.71
N LEU A 85 9.35 14.60 15.91
CA LEU A 85 10.28 15.32 15.05
C LEU A 85 11.67 14.67 15.04
N GLY A 86 12.22 14.37 16.23
CA GLY A 86 13.53 13.72 16.34
C GLY A 86 13.55 12.33 15.69
N TYR A 87 12.49 11.54 15.88
CA TYR A 87 12.39 10.22 15.25
C TYR A 87 12.39 10.29 13.73
N VAL A 88 11.63 11.22 13.15
CA VAL A 88 11.55 11.30 11.69
C VAL A 88 12.82 11.90 11.06
N LEU A 89 13.45 12.87 11.72
CA LEU A 89 14.69 13.48 11.23
C LEU A 89 15.85 12.48 11.09
N ARG A 90 15.92 11.47 11.97
CA ARG A 90 16.87 10.35 11.86
C ARG A 90 16.89 9.74 10.45
N PHE A 91 15.74 9.59 9.80
CA PHE A 91 15.66 8.98 8.47
C PHE A 91 16.17 9.88 7.35
N ILE A 92 16.08 11.20 7.54
CA ILE A 92 16.55 12.19 6.57
C ILE A 92 18.07 12.38 6.69
N GLU A 93 18.60 12.36 7.91
CA GLU A 93 20.03 12.48 8.17
C GLU A 93 20.84 11.32 7.59
N HIS A 94 20.31 10.09 7.63
CA HIS A 94 20.98 8.92 7.07
C HIS A 94 21.10 8.96 5.54
N LYS A 95 20.15 9.59 4.82
CA LYS A 95 20.23 9.72 3.35
C LYS A 95 21.32 10.69 2.87
N ARG A 96 21.87 11.53 3.76
CA ARG A 96 22.85 12.56 3.40
C ARG A 96 24.31 12.06 3.47
N THR A 97 24.54 10.86 4.02
CA THR A 97 25.88 10.30 4.23
C THR A 97 26.32 9.33 3.12
N ASP A 98 25.42 8.98 2.19
CA ASP A 98 25.69 8.04 1.09
C ASP A 98 25.97 8.74 -0.26
N HIS A 99 26.46 9.99 -0.24
CA HIS A 99 26.89 10.72 -1.44
C HIS A 99 28.30 11.28 -1.28
#